data_AF-K0TQJ9-F1
#
_entry.id   AF-K0TQJ9-F1
#
_cell.length_a   1.000
_cell.length_b   1.000
_cell.length_c   1.000
_cell.angle_alpha   90.00
_cell.angle_beta   90.00
_cell.angle_gamma   90.00
#
_symmetry.space_group_name_H-M   'P 1'
#
loop_
_entity.id
_entity.type
_entity.pdbx_description
1 polymer ?
#
loop_
_entity_poly.entity_id
_entity_poly.type
_entity_poly.pdbx_seq_one_letter_code
_entity_poly.pdbx_strand_id
1 'polypeptide(L)'
;MGKKGYIAEGFLDSGILVGEAALNRTRINNLLSRTFVRCQLTTIKISISLEASLRMARLPVESRRSVEGEIRDTQRLELTQNGNILISFPVIRSPTGRMDVKDTNNQTAASMHHLLQLLSFHELKESSILTELAVWKSQLDQAATPMPPEERSGYRVWIPDPAKCLIMEYCGFADFLEPAIEGN
;
A
#
# COMPACT_ATOMS: atom_id res chain seq x y z
N MET A 1 -18.37 -22.17 -4.00
CA MET A 1 -18.45 -20.98 -3.13
C MET A 1 -17.06 -20.35 -3.11
N GLY A 2 -16.83 -19.33 -3.95
CA GLY A 2 -15.48 -18.79 -4.20
C GLY A 2 -15.01 -17.90 -3.05
N LYS A 3 -13.82 -18.17 -2.52
CA LYS A 3 -13.15 -17.31 -1.54
C LYS A 3 -12.85 -15.96 -2.21
N LYS A 4 -13.54 -14.90 -1.76
CA LYS A 4 -13.15 -13.53 -2.06
C LYS A 4 -11.72 -13.31 -1.53
N GLY A 5 -10.83 -12.85 -2.40
CA GLY A 5 -9.46 -12.53 -2.03
C GLY A 5 -9.44 -11.34 -1.07
N TYR A 6 -8.78 -11.51 0.08
CA TYR A 6 -8.63 -10.53 1.15
C TYR A 6 -7.84 -9.26 0.76
N ILE A 7 -7.46 -9.09 -0.50
CA ILE A 7 -6.54 -8.03 -0.97
C ILE A 7 -7.27 -6.68 -1.16
N ALA A 8 -8.60 -6.67 -1.19
CA ALA A 8 -9.39 -5.49 -1.58
C ALA A 8 -10.29 -4.89 -0.48
N GLU A 9 -10.43 -5.54 0.67
CA GLU A 9 -11.62 -5.31 1.52
C GLU A 9 -11.63 -3.95 2.22
N GLY A 10 -10.48 -3.35 2.53
CA GLY A 10 -10.45 -2.07 3.24
C GLY A 10 -10.06 -0.82 2.42
N PHE A 11 -9.56 -1.00 1.19
CA PHE A 11 -9.42 0.11 0.22
C PHE A 11 -10.78 0.51 -0.39
N LEU A 12 -11.69 -0.46 -0.50
CA LEU A 12 -13.03 -0.31 -1.07
C LEU A 12 -14.05 0.30 -0.11
N ASP A 13 -13.70 0.59 1.14
CA ASP A 13 -14.65 0.99 2.17
C ASP A 13 -15.26 2.40 1.93
N SER A 14 -14.58 3.21 1.10
CA SER A 14 -15.15 4.45 0.55
C SER A 14 -16.30 4.21 -0.43
N GLY A 15 -16.44 2.98 -0.95
CA GLY A 15 -17.33 2.54 -2.03
C GLY A 15 -17.27 3.40 -3.29
N ILE A 16 -16.11 4.00 -3.55
CA ILE A 16 -15.79 4.76 -4.76
C ILE A 16 -15.63 3.82 -5.97
N LEU A 17 -15.35 2.54 -5.75
CA LEU A 17 -15.33 1.50 -6.76
C LEU A 17 -16.53 0.54 -6.59
N VAL A 18 -17.00 -0.01 -7.71
CA VAL A 18 -18.00 -1.07 -7.83
C VAL A 18 -17.35 -2.24 -8.58
N GLY A 19 -17.39 -3.43 -7.99
CA GLY A 19 -16.84 -4.63 -8.62
C GLY A 19 -15.34 -4.55 -8.87
N GLU A 20 -14.90 -5.05 -10.02
CA GLU A 20 -13.49 -5.37 -10.28
C GLU A 20 -12.63 -4.22 -10.81
N ALA A 21 -13.21 -3.08 -11.21
CA ALA A 21 -12.45 -1.89 -11.64
C ALA A 21 -13.33 -0.67 -12.01
N ALA A 22 -14.63 -0.63 -11.70
CA ALA A 22 -15.50 0.45 -12.16
C ALA A 22 -15.70 1.51 -11.07
N LEU A 23 -15.67 2.79 -11.40
CA LEU A 23 -16.07 3.83 -10.44
C LEU A 23 -17.57 3.72 -10.12
N ASN A 24 -17.91 3.91 -8.85
CA ASN A 24 -19.27 4.12 -8.38
C ASN A 24 -19.75 5.53 -8.76
N ARG A 25 -19.99 5.75 -10.06
CA ARG A 25 -20.41 7.04 -10.59
C ARG A 25 -21.64 7.58 -9.87
N THR A 26 -22.60 6.72 -9.54
CA THR A 26 -23.80 7.11 -8.79
C THR A 26 -23.46 7.72 -7.43
N ARG A 27 -22.60 7.05 -6.65
CA ARG A 27 -22.19 7.54 -5.32
C ARG A 27 -21.37 8.82 -5.41
N ILE A 28 -20.43 8.89 -6.35
CA ILE A 28 -19.61 10.08 -6.55
C ILE A 28 -20.48 11.25 -7.00
N ASN A 29 -21.30 11.09 -8.04
CA ASN A 29 -22.18 12.13 -8.55
C ASN A 29 -23.18 12.64 -7.50
N ASN A 30 -23.67 11.76 -6.62
CA ASN A 30 -24.50 12.17 -5.48
C ASN A 30 -23.72 13.04 -4.49
N LEU A 31 -22.46 12.69 -4.20
CA LEU A 31 -21.58 13.51 -3.35
C LEU A 31 -21.35 14.90 -3.98
N LEU A 32 -21.12 14.94 -5.29
CA LEU A 32 -20.83 16.18 -6.02
C LEU A 32 -22.06 17.08 -6.13
N SER A 33 -23.20 16.49 -6.46
CA SER A 33 -24.47 17.20 -6.68
C SER A 33 -25.00 17.88 -5.43
N ARG A 34 -24.59 17.46 -4.22
CA ARG A 34 -24.99 18.11 -2.97
C ARG A 34 -24.05 19.24 -2.56
N THR A 35 -22.78 19.16 -2.94
CA THR A 35 -21.72 19.98 -2.33
C THR A 35 -21.30 21.16 -3.22
N PHE A 36 -21.40 21.02 -4.55
CA PHE A 36 -20.80 21.97 -5.51
C PHE A 36 -21.79 22.56 -6.54
N VAL A 37 -23.07 22.67 -6.19
CA VAL A 37 -24.17 23.10 -7.09
C VAL A 37 -23.91 24.41 -7.84
N ARG A 38 -23.12 25.31 -7.25
CA ARG A 38 -22.80 26.64 -7.81
C ARG A 38 -21.36 26.82 -8.27
N CYS A 39 -20.53 25.78 -8.19
CA CYS A 39 -19.11 25.87 -8.50
C CYS A 39 -18.82 25.42 -9.94
N GLN A 40 -17.96 26.16 -10.64
CA GLN A 40 -17.39 25.73 -11.92
C GLN A 40 -16.11 24.94 -11.65
N LEU A 41 -16.25 23.67 -11.27
CA LEU A 41 -15.12 22.76 -11.10
C LEU A 41 -14.83 22.03 -12.41
N THR A 42 -13.54 21.86 -12.71
CA THR A 42 -13.05 21.04 -13.83
C THR A 42 -12.48 19.70 -13.35
N THR A 43 -12.01 19.67 -12.10
CA THR A 43 -11.42 18.49 -11.44
C THR A 43 -11.80 18.48 -9.96
N ILE A 44 -12.01 17.29 -9.42
CA ILE A 44 -12.25 17.06 -8.00
C ILE A 44 -11.23 16.06 -7.48
N LYS A 45 -10.59 16.38 -6.37
CA LYS A 45 -9.58 15.54 -5.74
C LYS A 45 -10.19 14.88 -4.52
N ILE A 46 -10.07 13.56 -4.42
CA ILE A 46 -10.54 12.79 -3.28
C ILE A 46 -9.32 12.07 -2.69
N SER A 47 -9.10 12.23 -1.39
CA SER A 47 -8.08 11.45 -0.69
C SER A 47 -8.47 9.98 -0.71
N ILE A 48 -7.53 9.09 -0.98
CA ILE A 48 -7.76 7.66 -0.76
C ILE A 48 -7.88 7.34 0.72
N SER A 49 -8.42 6.16 1.02
CA SER A 49 -8.71 5.72 2.38
C SER A 49 -7.44 5.73 3.24
N LEU A 50 -7.65 5.93 4.54
CA LEU A 50 -6.60 5.84 5.56
C LEU A 50 -5.77 4.55 5.44
N GLU A 51 -6.41 3.46 5.01
CA GLU A 51 -5.76 2.17 4.84
C GLU A 51 -4.68 2.19 3.76
N ALA A 52 -4.88 2.91 2.66
CA ALA A 52 -3.86 3.08 1.64
C ALA A 52 -2.61 3.75 2.20
N SER A 53 -2.81 4.82 2.98
CA SER A 53 -1.73 5.55 3.64
C SER A 53 -1.04 4.69 4.70
N LEU A 54 -1.79 3.86 5.44
CA LEU A 54 -1.22 2.92 6.41
C LEU A 54 -0.39 1.82 5.73
N ARG A 55 -0.86 1.30 4.59
CA ARG A 55 -0.11 0.30 3.79
C ARG A 55 1.19 0.91 3.26
N MET A 56 1.14 2.12 2.71
CA MET A 56 2.34 2.89 2.35
C MET A 56 3.31 3.08 3.52
N ALA A 57 2.81 3.39 4.72
CA ALA A 57 3.63 3.61 5.91
C ALA A 57 4.32 2.34 6.41
N ARG A 58 3.78 1.16 6.13
CA ARG A 58 4.37 -0.15 6.49
C ARG A 58 5.46 -0.60 5.54
N LEU A 59 5.53 -0.01 4.33
CA LEU A 59 6.57 -0.38 3.37
C LEU A 59 7.95 0.10 3.85
N PRO A 60 9.01 -0.70 3.63
CA PRO A 60 10.37 -0.24 3.83
C PRO A 60 10.66 1.04 3.04
N VAL A 61 11.59 1.85 3.53
CA VAL A 61 11.90 3.18 2.97
C VAL A 61 12.16 3.14 1.46
N GLU A 62 12.90 2.13 0.98
CA GLU A 62 13.22 1.97 -0.45
C GLU A 62 12.00 1.58 -1.28
N SER A 63 11.24 0.58 -0.82
CA SER A 63 9.98 0.15 -1.45
C SER A 63 8.98 1.31 -1.49
N ARG A 64 8.82 2.06 -0.39
CA ARG A 64 7.98 3.25 -0.34
C ARG A 64 8.42 4.31 -1.34
N ARG A 65 9.72 4.62 -1.42
CA ARG A 65 10.25 5.61 -2.38
C ARG A 65 9.97 5.19 -3.83
N SER A 66 10.08 3.90 -4.14
CA SER A 66 9.70 3.34 -5.44
C SER A 66 8.23 3.59 -5.73
N VAL A 67 7.34 3.25 -4.78
CA VAL A 67 5.89 3.46 -4.92
C VAL A 67 5.54 4.94 -5.08
N GLU A 68 6.17 5.83 -4.32
CA GLU A 68 5.97 7.28 -4.42
C GLU A 68 6.37 7.84 -5.79
N GLY A 69 7.43 7.30 -6.40
CA GLY A 69 7.84 7.65 -7.77
C GLY A 69 6.76 7.29 -8.79
N GLU A 70 6.32 6.03 -8.78
CA GLU A 70 5.26 5.54 -9.68
C GLU A 70 3.94 6.31 -9.51
N ILE A 71 3.59 6.69 -8.28
CA ILE A 71 2.40 7.54 -8.02
C ILE A 71 2.50 8.89 -8.72
N ARG A 72 3.68 9.50 -8.73
CA ARG A 72 3.91 10.81 -9.38
C ARG A 72 3.83 10.72 -10.90
N ASP A 73 4.20 9.56 -11.46
CA ASP A 73 4.17 9.31 -12.89
C ASP A 73 2.80 8.80 -13.38
N THR A 74 1.96 8.29 -12.46
CA THR A 74 0.63 7.79 -12.78
C THR A 74 -0.38 8.92 -12.96
N GLN A 75 -1.02 8.97 -14.12
CA GLN A 75 -2.08 9.94 -14.39
C GLN A 75 -3.23 9.80 -13.37
N ARG A 76 -3.85 10.92 -12.97
CA ARG A 76 -4.99 10.97 -12.03
C ARG A 76 -4.64 10.64 -10.58
N LEU A 77 -3.39 10.33 -10.25
CA LEU A 77 -2.91 10.23 -8.88
C LEU A 77 -2.03 11.43 -8.54
N GLU A 78 -2.05 11.82 -7.27
CA GLU A 78 -1.17 12.85 -6.75
C GLU A 78 -0.71 12.47 -5.36
N LEU A 79 0.58 12.62 -5.09
CA LEU A 79 1.15 12.48 -3.76
C LEU A 79 1.33 13.87 -3.14
N THR A 80 0.68 14.12 -2.01
CA THR A 80 0.87 15.36 -1.25
C THR A 80 2.15 15.32 -0.43
N GLN A 81 2.63 16.50 -0.02
CA GLN A 81 3.80 16.62 0.87
C GLN A 81 3.63 15.88 2.21
N ASN A 82 2.38 15.69 2.65
CA ASN A 82 2.06 15.02 3.90
C ASN A 82 1.94 13.50 3.76
N GLY A 83 2.28 12.94 2.59
CA GLY A 83 2.16 11.49 2.32
C GLY A 83 0.74 11.01 2.02
N ASN A 84 -0.26 11.92 1.96
CA ASN A 84 -1.59 11.56 1.49
C ASN A 84 -1.59 11.44 -0.02
N ILE A 85 -2.26 10.41 -0.52
CA ILE A 85 -2.47 10.21 -1.94
C ILE A 85 -3.86 10.72 -2.28
N LEU A 86 -3.98 11.47 -3.38
CA LEU A 86 -5.22 12.01 -3.89
C LEU A 86 -5.50 11.41 -5.26
N ILE A 87 -6.77 11.14 -5.54
CA ILE A 87 -7.25 10.77 -6.86
C ILE A 87 -7.98 11.96 -7.46
N SER A 88 -7.58 12.34 -8.67
CA SER A 88 -8.11 13.48 -9.43
C SER A 88 -9.18 13.01 -10.42
N PHE A 89 -10.45 13.28 -10.12
CA PHE A 89 -11.60 13.01 -10.97
C PHE A 89 -11.89 14.20 -11.88
N PRO A 90 -11.83 14.07 -13.22
CA PRO A 90 -12.34 15.08 -14.12
C PRO A 90 -13.86 15.17 -14.00
N VAL A 91 -14.40 16.39 -13.92
CA VAL A 91 -15.84 16.60 -13.79
C VAL A 91 -16.36 17.55 -14.85
N ILE A 92 -17.61 17.34 -15.25
CA ILE A 92 -18.34 18.20 -16.17
C ILE A 92 -19.69 18.56 -15.57
N ARG A 93 -20.20 19.72 -15.98
CA ARG A 93 -21.57 20.10 -15.66
C ARG A 93 -22.52 19.47 -16.69
N SER A 94 -23.45 18.66 -16.21
CA SER A 94 -24.50 18.09 -17.03
C SER A 94 -25.47 19.19 -17.53
N PRO A 95 -26.23 18.94 -18.61
CA PRO A 95 -27.29 19.84 -19.05
C PRO A 95 -28.37 20.08 -17.98
N THR A 96 -28.56 19.12 -17.07
CA THR A 96 -29.47 19.23 -15.92
C THR A 96 -28.88 20.06 -14.76
N GLY A 97 -27.72 20.69 -14.96
CA GLY A 97 -27.05 21.55 -14.00
C GLY A 97 -26.28 20.80 -12.90
N ARG A 98 -26.29 19.47 -12.90
CA ARG A 98 -25.60 18.60 -11.92
C ARG A 98 -24.14 18.40 -12.32
N MET A 99 -23.29 18.06 -11.34
CA MET A 99 -21.92 17.64 -11.60
C MET A 99 -21.89 16.15 -11.93
N ASP A 100 -21.17 15.79 -12.99
CA ASP A 100 -20.95 14.41 -13.42
C ASP A 100 -19.46 14.15 -13.61
N VAL A 101 -19.01 12.95 -13.22
CA VAL A 101 -17.62 12.52 -13.39
C VAL A 101 -17.39 12.04 -14.82
N LYS A 102 -16.45 12.69 -15.52
CA LYS A 102 -16.06 12.34 -16.88
C LYS A 102 -14.86 11.41 -16.88
N ASP A 103 -15.02 10.20 -16.34
CA ASP A 103 -13.94 9.20 -16.38
C ASP A 103 -13.89 8.49 -17.75
N THR A 104 -13.35 9.19 -18.74
CA THR A 104 -13.16 8.67 -20.10
C THR A 104 -12.31 7.41 -20.05
N ASN A 105 -12.77 6.32 -20.68
CA ASN A 105 -12.06 5.03 -20.75
C ASN A 105 -11.64 4.44 -19.39
N ASN A 106 -12.33 4.80 -18.30
CA ASN A 106 -12.04 4.33 -16.95
C ASN A 106 -10.60 4.62 -16.48
N GLN A 107 -9.96 5.69 -17.00
CA GLN A 107 -8.57 6.01 -16.68
C GLN A 107 -8.34 6.18 -15.17
N THR A 108 -9.26 6.86 -14.49
CA THR A 108 -9.15 7.11 -13.04
C THR A 108 -9.26 5.79 -12.27
N ALA A 109 -10.19 4.92 -12.66
CA ALA A 109 -10.32 3.60 -12.06
C ALA A 109 -9.10 2.71 -12.32
N ALA A 110 -8.53 2.77 -13.53
CA ALA A 110 -7.31 2.06 -13.88
C ALA A 110 -6.12 2.52 -13.04
N SER A 111 -5.94 3.83 -12.84
CA SER A 111 -4.89 4.37 -11.97
C SER A 111 -5.06 3.94 -10.52
N MET A 112 -6.30 3.91 -10.00
CA MET A 112 -6.57 3.39 -8.66
C MET A 112 -6.21 1.91 -8.54
N HIS A 113 -6.59 1.10 -9.53
CA HIS A 113 -6.27 -0.32 -9.56
C HIS A 113 -4.77 -0.56 -9.65
N HIS A 114 -4.07 0.24 -10.46
CA HIS A 114 -2.62 0.17 -10.57
C HIS A 114 -1.92 0.46 -9.24
N LEU A 115 -2.34 1.51 -8.52
CA LEU A 115 -1.84 1.80 -7.16
C LEU A 115 -2.05 0.63 -6.21
N LEU A 116 -3.23 0.02 -6.24
CA LEU A 116 -3.55 -1.16 -5.41
C LEU A 116 -2.65 -2.35 -5.72
N GLN A 117 -2.42 -2.61 -7.01
CA GLN A 117 -1.50 -3.67 -7.46
C GLN A 117 -0.08 -3.39 -7.00
N LEU A 118 0.37 -2.14 -7.13
CA LEU A 118 1.70 -1.71 -6.75
C LEU A 118 1.94 -1.90 -5.24
N LEU A 119 1.01 -1.45 -4.40
CA LEU A 119 1.07 -1.67 -2.95
C LEU A 119 1.09 -3.16 -2.60
N SER A 120 0.20 -3.94 -3.22
CA SER A 120 0.11 -5.39 -2.96
C SER A 120 1.36 -6.13 -3.42
N PHE A 121 1.95 -5.73 -4.54
CA PHE A 121 3.20 -6.30 -5.03
C PHE A 121 4.35 -6.09 -4.04
N HIS A 122 4.54 -4.86 -3.56
CA HIS A 122 5.60 -4.58 -2.60
C HIS A 122 5.36 -5.32 -1.27
N GLU A 123 4.15 -5.31 -0.73
CA GLU A 123 3.85 -6.07 0.49
C GLU A 123 4.08 -7.58 0.33
N LEU A 124 3.68 -8.16 -0.80
CA LEU A 124 3.91 -9.58 -1.08
C LEU A 124 5.40 -9.88 -1.22
N LYS A 125 6.16 -9.01 -1.89
CA LYS A 125 7.61 -9.15 -2.05
C LYS A 125 8.33 -9.08 -0.70
N GLU A 126 7.99 -8.13 0.16
CA GLU A 126 8.59 -8.04 1.50
C GLU A 126 8.20 -9.25 2.37
N SER A 127 6.93 -9.67 2.29
CA SER A 127 6.45 -10.85 3.04
C SER A 127 7.09 -12.16 2.56
N SER A 128 7.36 -12.30 1.26
CA SER A 128 8.04 -13.48 0.73
C SER A 128 9.49 -13.54 1.20
N ILE A 129 10.20 -12.41 1.20
CA ILE A 129 11.58 -12.32 1.72
C ILE A 129 11.63 -12.75 3.19
N LEU A 130 10.72 -12.25 4.03
CA LEU A 130 10.68 -12.63 5.44
C LEU A 130 10.32 -14.09 5.66
N THR A 131 9.41 -14.63 4.86
CA THR A 131 9.04 -16.04 4.93
C THR A 131 10.23 -16.92 4.56
N GLU A 132 10.95 -16.57 3.48
CA GLU A 132 12.18 -17.26 3.08
C GLU A 132 13.22 -17.20 4.21
N LEU A 133 13.48 -16.03 4.79
CA LEU A 133 14.42 -15.89 5.91
C LEU A 133 14.01 -16.73 7.13
N ALA A 134 12.72 -16.79 7.46
CA ALA A 134 12.22 -17.60 8.56
C ALA A 134 12.40 -19.11 8.29
N VAL A 135 12.16 -19.55 7.06
CA VAL A 135 12.39 -20.94 6.64
C VAL A 135 13.88 -21.28 6.70
N TRP A 136 14.74 -20.42 6.16
CA TRP A 136 16.20 -20.61 6.23
C TRP A 136 16.69 -20.70 7.68
N LYS A 137 16.20 -19.82 8.56
CA LYS A 137 16.53 -19.85 9.99
C LYS A 137 16.08 -21.16 10.65
N SER A 138 14.84 -21.59 10.39
CA SER A 138 14.32 -22.85 10.93
C SER A 138 15.10 -24.07 10.42
N GLN A 139 15.51 -24.07 9.15
CA GLN A 139 16.31 -25.16 8.58
C GLN A 139 17.69 -25.20 9.22
N LEU A 140 18.32 -24.05 9.45
CA LEU A 140 19.59 -23.96 10.15
C LEU A 140 19.48 -24.47 11.60
N ASP A 141 18.41 -24.08 12.31
CA ASP A 141 18.13 -24.53 13.67
C ASP A 141 17.90 -26.06 13.75
N GLN A 142 17.38 -26.69 12.69
CA GLN A 142 17.14 -28.14 12.58
C GLN A 142 18.33 -28.94 12.02
N ALA A 143 19.09 -28.36 11.09
CA ALA A 143 20.23 -28.99 10.42
C ALA A 143 21.50 -28.94 11.27
N ALA A 144 21.56 -28.02 12.23
CA ALA A 144 22.42 -28.23 13.39
C ALA A 144 21.96 -29.53 14.07
N THR A 145 22.76 -30.59 13.95
CA THR A 145 22.79 -31.75 14.85
C THR A 145 22.63 -31.29 16.31
N PRO A 146 22.31 -32.16 17.29
CA PRO A 146 22.30 -31.76 18.70
C PRO A 146 23.73 -31.42 19.16
N MET A 147 24.23 -30.28 18.70
CA MET A 147 25.45 -29.64 19.10
C MET A 147 25.16 -28.93 20.41
N PRO A 148 26.09 -29.03 21.38
CA PRO A 148 26.02 -28.23 22.59
C PRO A 148 25.81 -26.75 22.24
N PRO A 149 25.08 -25.98 23.08
CA PRO A 149 24.83 -24.55 22.86
C PRO A 149 26.08 -23.71 22.50
N GLU A 150 27.26 -24.20 22.89
CA GLU A 150 28.58 -23.59 22.73
C GLU A 150 29.05 -23.53 21.26
N GLU A 151 28.66 -24.50 20.40
CA GLU A 151 29.09 -24.57 18.98
C GLU A 151 28.10 -23.85 18.02
N ARG A 152 26.91 -23.47 18.50
CA ARG A 152 25.90 -22.73 17.71
C ARG A 152 26.38 -21.36 17.24
N SER A 153 27.38 -20.78 17.91
CA SER A 153 27.98 -19.50 17.55
C SER A 153 28.65 -19.53 16.16
N GLY A 154 29.18 -20.67 15.72
CA GLY A 154 29.88 -20.79 14.44
C GLY A 154 28.98 -20.88 13.20
N TYR A 155 27.69 -21.17 13.39
CA TYR A 155 26.71 -21.31 12.30
C TYR A 155 25.73 -20.13 12.20
N ARG A 156 25.74 -19.23 13.19
CA ARG A 156 24.97 -17.98 13.09
C ARG A 156 25.50 -17.18 11.90
N VAL A 157 24.68 -17.07 10.86
CA VAL A 157 24.93 -16.06 9.83
C VAL A 157 24.73 -14.71 10.49
N TRP A 158 25.81 -13.94 10.59
CA TRP A 158 25.76 -12.59 11.11
C TRP A 158 24.82 -11.78 10.22
N ILE A 159 23.68 -11.37 10.78
CA ILE A 159 22.82 -10.40 10.15
C ILE A 159 23.41 -9.03 10.48
N PRO A 160 23.77 -8.21 9.49
CA PRO A 160 24.28 -6.88 9.77
C PRO A 160 23.31 -6.09 10.64
N ASP A 161 23.83 -5.34 11.60
CA ASP A 161 22.99 -4.55 12.51
C ASP A 161 21.99 -3.63 11.78
N PRO A 162 22.33 -2.98 10.65
CA PRO A 162 21.36 -2.26 9.84
C PRO A 162 20.19 -3.13 9.34
N ALA A 163 20.46 -4.38 8.96
CA ALA A 163 19.43 -5.32 8.51
C ALA A 163 18.55 -5.80 9.67
N LYS A 164 19.10 -5.98 10.87
CA LYS A 164 18.30 -6.30 12.08
C LYS A 164 17.30 -5.17 12.39
N CYS A 165 17.75 -3.91 12.35
CA CYS A 165 16.89 -2.75 12.56
C CYS A 165 15.74 -2.70 11.54
N LEU A 166 16.06 -2.88 10.24
CA LEU A 166 15.06 -2.85 9.17
C LEU A 166 14.00 -3.95 9.30
N ILE A 167 14.41 -5.18 9.68
CA ILE A 167 13.47 -6.29 9.89
C ILE A 167 12.52 -5.97 11.06
N MET A 168 13.04 -5.39 12.14
CA MET A 168 12.23 -5.04 13.30
C MET A 168 11.27 -3.88 13.04
N GLU A 169 11.72 -2.86 12.31
CA GLU A 169 10.87 -1.75 11.88
C GLU A 169 9.73 -2.26 10.98
N TYR A 170 10.06 -3.10 9.98
CA TYR A 170 9.06 -3.68 9.09
C TYR A 170 8.03 -4.53 9.83
N CYS A 171 8.48 -5.37 10.77
CA CYS A 171 7.57 -6.23 11.54
C CYS A 171 6.78 -5.46 12.63
N GLY A 172 7.01 -4.16 12.80
CA GLY A 172 6.38 -3.35 13.85
C GLY A 172 6.89 -3.67 15.26
N PHE A 173 8.09 -4.23 15.39
CA PHE A 173 8.73 -4.56 16.66
C PHE A 173 9.75 -3.53 17.15
N ALA A 174 10.03 -2.49 16.37
CA ALA A 174 11.04 -1.48 16.71
C ALA A 174 10.77 -0.73 18.03
N ASP A 175 9.50 -0.59 18.44
CA ASP A 175 9.12 0.05 19.72
C ASP A 175 9.08 -0.93 20.90
N PHE A 176 9.21 -2.23 20.62
CA PHE A 176 9.01 -3.30 21.60
C PHE A 176 10.30 -4.10 21.88
N LEU A 177 11.19 -4.19 20.91
CA LEU A 177 12.45 -4.91 21.00
C LEU A 177 13.58 -3.97 20.60
N GLU A 178 14.76 -4.18 21.16
CA GLU A 178 16.01 -3.62 20.62
C GLU A 178 16.78 -4.71 19.88
N PRO A 179 17.34 -4.40 18.69
CA PRO A 179 18.21 -5.34 17.99
C PRO A 179 19.46 -5.57 18.83
N ALA A 180 19.84 -6.84 19.02
CA ALA A 180 21.13 -7.16 19.62
C ALA A 180 22.25 -6.75 18.65
N ILE A 181 22.84 -5.58 18.91
CA ILE A 181 23.99 -5.03 18.17
C ILE A 181 25.25 -5.78 18.64
N GLU A 182 25.94 -6.45 17.73
CA GLU A 182 27.13 -7.22 18.05
C GLU A 182 28.38 -6.38 17.75
N GLY A 183 28.88 -5.65 18.75
CA GLY A 183 30.14 -4.91 18.67
C GLY A 183 30.33 -3.88 19.79
N ASN A 184 31.30 -4.12 20.66
CA ASN A 184 31.99 -3.09 21.46
C ASN A 184 33.49 -3.37 21.36
#